data_AF-A0A9D2R9M4-F1
#
_entry.id   AF-A0A9D2R9M4-F1
#
_cell.length_a   1.000
_cell.length_b   1.000
_cell.length_c   1.000
_cell.angle_alpha   90.00
_cell.angle_beta   90.00
_cell.angle_gamma   90.00
#
_symmetry.space_group_name_H-M   'P 1'
#
loop_
_entity.id
_entity.type
_entity.pdbx_description
1 polymer ?
#
loop_
_entity_poly.entity_id
_entity_poly.type
_entity_poly.pdbx_seq_one_letter_code
_entity_poly.pdbx_strand_id
1 'polypeptide(L)' 'MKVTYIGHSGFLIESGSCCCLFDYYQGEIPSLPEDKPLYIFVSHRHQDHFNPEIFQIAGPKKRSTTFSPRIPEDI' A
#
# COMPACT_ATOMS: atom_id res chain seq x y z
N MET A 1 13.07 12.10 -1.22
CA MET A 1 12.43 10.86 -0.72
C MET A 1 11.77 11.19 0.60
N LYS A 2 10.48 10.88 0.75
CA LYS A 2 9.69 11.10 1.97
C LYS A 2 9.09 9.76 2.40
N VAL A 3 9.15 9.48 3.69
CA VAL A 3 8.56 8.27 4.28
C VAL A 3 7.53 8.71 5.30
N THR A 4 6.33 8.14 5.20
CA THR A 4 5.22 8.38 6.12
C THR A 4 4.85 7.05 6.77
N TYR A 5 4.99 6.99 8.08
CA TYR A 5 4.48 5.88 8.89
C TYR A 5 2.96 6.00 9.02
N ILE A 6 2.25 4.89 8.79
CA ILE A 6 0.78 4.83 8.88
C ILE A 6 0.38 4.02 10.11
N GLY A 7 0.99 2.85 10.32
CA GLY A 7 0.72 1.99 11.46
C GLY A 7 1.21 0.56 11.25
N HIS A 8 1.64 -0.11 12.32
CA HIS A 8 2.18 -1.48 12.28
C HIS A 8 3.37 -1.61 11.29
N SER A 9 3.27 -2.47 10.28
CA SER A 9 4.25 -2.58 9.18
C SER A 9 3.90 -1.68 7.99
N GLY A 10 2.89 -0.82 8.12
CA GLY A 10 2.37 0.05 7.07
C GLY A 10 3.13 1.37 6.91
N PHE A 11 3.67 1.59 5.72
CA PHE A 11 4.39 2.81 5.34
C PHE A 11 4.04 3.25 3.92
N LEU A 12 3.97 4.57 3.72
CA LEU A 12 3.97 5.19 2.40
C LEU A 12 5.35 5.81 2.13
N ILE A 13 5.95 5.40 1.02
CA ILE A 13 7.18 5.98 0.52
C ILE A 13 6.85 6.81 -0.72
N GLU A 14 7.17 8.09 -0.67
CA GLU A 14 7.11 8.98 -1.82
C GLU A 14 8.52 9.26 -2.35
N SER A 15 8.72 8.91 -3.62
CA SER A 15 9.92 9.21 -4.40
C SER A 15 9.62 10.27 -5.47
N GLY A 16 10.65 10.65 -6.25
CA GLY A 16 10.50 11.55 -7.39
C GLY A 16 9.61 10.96 -8.50
N SER A 17 9.64 9.63 -8.69
CA SER A 17 8.99 8.96 -9.82
C SER A 17 7.76 8.12 -9.47
N CYS A 18 7.52 7.80 -8.20
CA CYS A 18 6.41 6.95 -7.77
C CYS A 18 6.09 7.07 -6.28
N CYS A 19 4.95 6.50 -5.90
CA CYS A 19 4.57 6.21 -4.54
C CYS A 19 4.53 4.68 -4.33
N CYS A 20 5.03 4.22 -3.19
CA CYS A 20 4.97 2.82 -2.79
C CYS A 20 4.29 2.71 -1.42
N LEU A 21 3.19 1.97 -1.34
CA LEU A 21 2.47 1.70 -0.11
C LEU A 21 2.68 0.25 0.31
N PHE A 22 3.04 0.05 1.57
CA PHE A 22 3.29 -1.26 2.17
C PHE A 22 2.24 -1.56 3.24
N ASP A 23 1.79 -2.82 3.31
CA ASP A 23 1.02 -3.42 4.41
C ASP A 23 -0.08 -2.53 5.01
N TYR A 24 -0.91 -1.94 4.14
CA TYR A 24 -2.02 -1.11 4.59
C TYR A 24 -3.16 -1.98 5.13
N TYR A 25 -3.46 -1.81 6.42
CA TYR A 25 -4.63 -2.40 7.06
C TYR A 25 -5.58 -1.33 7.67
N GLN A 26 -5.05 -0.24 8.21
CA GLN A 26 -5.83 0.88 8.73
C GLN A 26 -5.02 2.18 8.75
N GLY A 27 -5.70 3.29 9.06
CA GLY A 27 -5.09 4.61 9.23
C GLY A 27 -5.30 5.51 8.03
N GLU A 28 -5.00 6.79 8.23
CA GLU A 28 -5.12 7.80 7.18
C GLU A 28 -3.93 7.72 6.22
N ILE A 29 -4.23 7.69 4.92
CA ILE A 29 -3.23 7.83 3.87
C ILE A 29 -3.20 9.31 3.46
N PRO A 30 -2.04 9.98 3.48
CA PRO A 30 -1.95 11.36 3.04
C PRO A 30 -2.31 11.47 1.55
N SER A 31 -2.70 12.67 1.12
CA SER A 31 -3.00 12.92 -0.29
C SER A 31 -1.83 12.50 -1.19
N LEU A 32 -2.13 11.68 -2.20
CA LEU A 32 -1.15 11.12 -3.12
C LEU A 32 -1.03 11.98 -4.37
N PRO A 33 0.19 12.33 -4.83
CA PRO A 33 0.41 13.09 -6.06
C PRO A 33 -0.29 12.45 -7.27
N GLU A 34 -1.08 13.21 -8.02
CA GLU A 34 -1.89 12.70 -9.13
C GLU A 34 -1.06 12.23 -10.33
N ASP A 35 0.12 12.83 -10.51
CA ASP A 35 1.07 12.58 -11.60
C ASP A 35 1.96 11.35 -11.37
N LYS A 36 1.93 10.76 -10.17
CA LYS A 36 2.79 9.63 -9.80
C LYS A 36 2.02 8.31 -9.74
N PRO A 37 2.58 7.22 -10.32
CA PRO A 37 2.02 5.89 -10.15
C PRO A 37 2.10 5.44 -8.68
N LEU A 38 1.09 4.70 -8.24
CA LEU A 38 1.05 4.07 -6.92
C LEU A 38 1.26 2.55 -7.07
N TYR A 39 2.28 2.05 -6.38
CA TYR A 39 2.55 0.63 -6.21
C TYR A 39 2.11 0.19 -4.81
N ILE A 40 1.40 -0.94 -4.73
CA ILE A 40 0.93 -1.49 -3.45
C ILE A 40 1.61 -2.83 -3.25
N PHE A 41 2.29 -2.96 -2.11
CA PHE A 41 2.98 -4.17 -1.68
C PHE A 41 2.29 -4.69 -0.43
N VAL A 42 1.90 -5.97 -0.50
CA VAL A 42 1.28 -6.66 0.63
C VAL A 42 2.16 -7.84 0.97
N SER A 43 2.75 -7.81 2.16
CA SER A 43 3.64 -8.87 2.64
C SER A 43 2.86 -10.17 2.85
N HIS A 44 1.67 -10.09 3.47
CA HIS A 44 0.73 -11.20 3.59
C HIS A 44 -0.74 -10.83 3.84
N ARG A 45 -1.66 -11.80 3.69
CA ARG A 45 -3.12 -11.60 3.69
C ARG A 45 -3.79 -11.72 5.07
N HIS A 46 -3.06 -11.49 6.16
CA HIS A 46 -3.71 -11.37 7.47
C HIS A 46 -4.38 -10.00 7.63
N GLN A 47 -5.44 -9.94 8.42
CA GLN A 47 -6.26 -8.73 8.59
C GLN A 47 -5.52 -7.53 9.19
N ASP A 48 -4.42 -7.77 9.91
CA ASP A 48 -3.51 -6.76 10.47
C ASP A 48 -2.45 -6.26 9.48
N HIS A 49 -2.40 -6.84 8.28
CA HIS A 49 -1.46 -6.48 7.21
C HIS A 49 -2.15 -6.05 5.90
N PHE A 50 -3.43 -6.40 5.71
CA PHE A 50 -4.16 -6.10 4.47
C PHE A 50 -5.62 -5.74 4.71
N ASN A 51 -6.02 -4.58 4.18
CA ASN A 51 -7.42 -4.18 4.07
C ASN A 51 -7.78 -3.90 2.60
N PRO A 52 -8.78 -4.60 2.02
CA PRO A 52 -9.21 -4.40 0.64
C PRO A 52 -9.78 -3.01 0.33
N GLU A 53 -10.16 -2.22 1.35
CA GLU A 53 -10.55 -0.82 1.17
C GLU A 53 -9.44 0.02 0.52
N ILE A 54 -8.18 -0.44 0.55
CA ILE A 54 -7.09 0.25 -0.11
C ILE A 54 -7.34 0.51 -1.60
N PHE A 55 -8.09 -0.38 -2.26
CA PHE A 55 -8.42 -0.24 -3.67
C PHE A 55 -9.43 0.89 -3.95
N GLN A 56 -10.21 1.29 -2.95
CA GLN A 56 -11.11 2.45 -3.02
C GLN A 56 -10.33 3.75 -2.80
N ILE A 57 -9.44 3.78 -1.81
CA ILE A 57 -8.63 4.95 -1.44
C ILE A 57 -7.64 5.34 -2.55
N ALA A 58 -7.10 4.35 -3.28
CA ALA A 58 -6.12 4.58 -4.34
C ALA A 58 -6.66 5.30 -5.61
N GLY A 59 -7.98 5.37 -5.81
CA GLY A 59 -8.59 6.00 -6.99
C GLY A 59 -8.23 5.32 -8.33
N PRO A 60 -8.53 5.96 -9.48
CA PRO A 60 -8.34 5.37 -10.82
C PRO A 60 -6.88 5.31 -11.32
N LYS A 61 -5.88 5.47 -10.44
CA LYS A 61 -4.46 5.51 -10.84
C LYS A 61 -4.02 4.20 -11.51
N LYS A 62 -2.97 4.26 -12.34
CA LYS A 62 -2.27 3.06 -12.84
C LYS A 62 -1.72 2.31 -11.63
N ARG A 63 -2.31 1.14 -11.37
CA ARG A 63 -2.05 0.30 -10.20
C ARG A 63 -1.27 -0.94 -10.64
N SER A 64 -0.29 -1.30 -9.83
CA SER A 64 0.27 -2.64 -9.82
C SER A 64 0.29 -3.10 -8.37
N THR A 65 -0.37 -4.22 -8.10
CA THR A 65 -0.39 -4.85 -6.77
C THR A 65 0.39 -6.14 -6.88
N THR A 66 1.45 -6.26 -6.07
CA THR A 66 2.27 -7.47 -6.03
C THR A 66 2.18 -8.07 -4.63
N PHE A 67 1.72 -9.31 -4.56
CA PHE A 67 1.78 -10.14 -3.35
C PHE A 67 3.10 -10.89 -3.35
N SER A 68 3.73 -11.02 -2.17
CA SER A 68 4.89 -11.88 -2.01
C SER A 68 4.52 -13.34 -2.35
N PRO A 69 5.36 -14.11 -3.08
CA PRO A 69 5.05 -15.48 -3.54
C PRO A 69 5.00 -16.54 -2.42
N ARG A 70 5.08 -16.16 -1.15
CA ARG A 70 4.89 -17.06 -0.01
C ARG A 70 3.67 -16.62 0.79
N ILE A 71 2.50 -17.16 0.45
CA ILE A 71 1.28 -17.05 1.27
C ILE A 71 0.54 -18.40 1.17
N PRO A 72 0.59 -19.27 2.19
CA PRO A 72 -0.45 -20.27 2.40
C PRO A 72 -1.78 -19.56 2.68
N GLU A 73 -2.87 -20.07 2.14
CA GLU A 73 -4.22 -19.46 2.19
C GLU A 73 -4.89 -19.45 3.58
N ASP A 74 -4.20 -19.94 4.61
CA ASP A 74 -4.76 -20.21 5.93
C ASP A 74 -4.16 -19.28 6.99
N ILE A 75 -4.83 -18.13 7.23
CA ILE A 75 -5.13 -17.46 8.51
C ILE A 75 -5.91 -16.18 8.22
#